data_AF-Q113X5-F1
#
_entry.id   AF-Q113X5-F1
#
_cell.length_a   1.000
_cell.length_b   1.000
_cell.length_c   1.000
_cell.angle_alpha   90.00
_cell.angle_beta   90.00
_cell.angle_gamma   90.00
#
_symmetry.space_group_name_H-M   'P 1'
#
loop_
_entity.id
_entity.type
_entity.pdbx_description
1 polymer ?
#
loop_
_entity_poly.entity_id
_entity_poly.type
_entity_poly.pdbx_seq_one_letter_code
_entity_poly.pdbx_strand_id
1 'polypeptide(L)'
;MKLKTKLYTDAVKEALLSLSDIEFYNTIHYWLERISKNYWETELLDEMQLALGYTLESGETLQSYKNWDELMCAEPDCKNVYLIAPSPLKLRRYLYQMDSHSFYENIIYLAGVAYTDGQIGEPPNAFCDGYEFMENLVANLRKNQPNQEINYPPQTIPIMNQIQSNEKLFQVSEYWRSYSGGKVTDFVLLTSN
;
A
#
# COMPACT_ATOMS: atom_id res chain seq x y z
N MET A 1 -11.28 19.26 -11.20
CA MET A 1 -11.98 18.58 -10.07
C MET A 1 -12.90 19.55 -9.33
N LYS A 2 -14.11 19.13 -8.92
CA LYS A 2 -15.06 19.95 -8.14
C LYS A 2 -14.52 20.19 -6.72
N LEU A 3 -14.88 21.32 -6.09
CA LEU A 3 -14.40 21.68 -4.73
C LEU A 3 -14.75 20.61 -3.69
N LYS A 4 -15.98 20.09 -3.73
CA LYS A 4 -16.43 19.03 -2.81
C LYS A 4 -15.60 17.77 -2.99
N THR A 5 -15.44 17.27 -4.22
CA THR A 5 -14.57 16.12 -4.54
C THR A 5 -13.16 16.30 -4.00
N LYS A 6 -12.58 17.49 -4.17
CA LYS A 6 -11.25 17.80 -3.61
C LYS A 6 -11.22 17.63 -2.09
N LEU A 7 -12.18 18.21 -1.38
CA LEU A 7 -12.24 18.15 0.09
C LEU A 7 -12.32 16.72 0.62
N TYR A 8 -13.16 15.87 0.00
CA TYR A 8 -13.25 14.46 0.39
C TYR A 8 -11.98 13.68 0.04
N THR A 9 -11.39 13.95 -1.12
CA THR A 9 -10.12 13.34 -1.53
C THR A 9 -9.00 13.67 -0.56
N ASP A 10 -8.87 14.95 -0.19
CA ASP A 10 -7.87 15.43 0.75
C ASP A 10 -8.08 14.80 2.14
N ALA A 11 -9.33 14.64 2.59
CA ALA A 11 -9.65 13.98 3.85
C ALA A 11 -9.25 12.48 3.86
N VAL A 12 -9.47 11.75 2.76
CA VAL A 12 -8.98 10.37 2.61
C VAL A 12 -7.45 10.33 2.61
N LYS A 13 -6.81 11.25 1.88
CA LYS A 13 -5.35 11.34 1.82
C LYS A 13 -4.75 11.59 3.20
N GLU A 14 -5.30 12.52 3.96
CA GLU A 14 -4.88 12.79 5.35
C GLU A 14 -5.08 11.56 6.24
N ALA A 15 -6.25 10.91 6.17
CA ALA A 15 -6.54 9.71 6.96
C ALA A 15 -5.57 8.56 6.64
N LEU A 16 -5.30 8.31 5.36
CA LEU A 16 -4.39 7.27 4.92
C LEU A 16 -2.95 7.55 5.36
N LEU A 17 -2.48 8.79 5.21
CA LEU A 17 -1.12 9.20 5.59
C LEU A 17 -0.92 9.31 7.10
N SER A 18 -2.00 9.38 7.88
CA SER A 18 -1.94 9.39 9.35
C SER A 18 -1.81 8.01 10.01
N LEU A 19 -1.92 6.92 9.24
CA LEU A 19 -1.64 5.57 9.72
C LEU A 19 -0.17 5.42 10.15
N SER A 20 0.18 4.36 10.87
CA SER A 20 1.60 3.99 11.01
C SER A 20 2.19 3.55 9.66
N ASP A 21 3.52 3.51 9.52
CA ASP A 21 4.16 3.08 8.26
C ASP A 21 3.73 1.65 7.85
N ILE A 22 3.56 0.76 8.84
CA ILE A 22 3.15 -0.63 8.63
C ILE A 22 1.68 -0.71 8.21
N GLU A 23 0.78 -0.01 8.92
CA GLU A 23 -0.65 0.00 8.59
C GLU A 23 -0.91 0.65 7.24
N PHE A 24 -0.22 1.74 6.93
CA PHE A 24 -0.28 2.40 5.62
C PHE A 24 0.09 1.41 4.52
N TYR A 25 1.24 0.73 4.66
CA TYR A 25 1.72 -0.19 3.65
C TYR A 25 0.79 -1.40 3.47
N ASN A 26 0.38 -1.99 4.59
CA ASN A 26 -0.54 -3.13 4.60
C ASN A 26 -1.91 -2.76 4.03
N THR A 27 -2.39 -1.53 4.24
CA THR A 27 -3.66 -1.06 3.68
C THR A 27 -3.61 -1.04 2.15
N ILE A 28 -2.56 -0.46 1.56
CA ILE A 28 -2.39 -0.44 0.10
C ILE A 28 -2.26 -1.85 -0.47
N HIS A 29 -1.45 -2.70 0.18
CA HIS A 29 -1.24 -4.07 -0.28
C HIS A 29 -2.48 -4.94 -0.15
N TYR A 30 -3.26 -4.73 0.90
CA TYR A 30 -4.54 -5.40 1.08
C TYR A 30 -5.52 -5.03 -0.05
N TRP A 31 -5.56 -3.77 -0.48
CA TRP A 31 -6.38 -3.37 -1.63
C TRP A 31 -5.92 -4.07 -2.92
N LEU A 32 -4.61 -4.10 -3.19
CA LEU A 32 -4.06 -4.81 -4.36
C LEU A 32 -4.34 -6.32 -4.31
N GLU A 33 -4.20 -6.96 -3.14
CA GLU A 33 -4.47 -8.39 -2.97
C GLU A 33 -5.95 -8.71 -3.17
N ARG A 34 -6.86 -7.82 -2.77
CA ARG A 34 -8.29 -8.00 -3.03
C ARG A 34 -8.61 -7.95 -4.51
N ILE A 35 -7.96 -7.05 -5.25
CA ILE A 35 -8.13 -6.93 -6.70
C ILE A 35 -7.58 -8.16 -7.42
N SER A 36 -6.38 -8.64 -7.03
CA SER A 36 -5.76 -9.82 -7.66
C SER A 36 -6.60 -11.09 -7.54
N LYS A 37 -7.37 -11.24 -6.44
CA LYS A 37 -8.30 -12.36 -6.23
C LYS A 37 -9.51 -12.36 -7.16
N ASN A 38 -9.80 -11.23 -7.82
CA ASN A 38 -10.98 -11.09 -8.67
C ASN A 38 -10.73 -11.47 -10.15
N TYR A 39 -9.56 -12.03 -10.50
CA TYR A 39 -9.18 -12.72 -11.75
C TYR A 39 -9.44 -12.03 -13.11
N TRP A 40 -10.17 -10.90 -13.19
CA TRP A 40 -10.61 -10.31 -14.47
C TRP A 40 -9.76 -9.12 -14.93
N GLU A 41 -8.77 -8.70 -14.13
CA GLU A 41 -8.14 -7.37 -14.28
C GLU A 41 -6.61 -7.41 -14.07
N THR A 42 -5.91 -8.43 -14.58
CA THR A 42 -4.45 -8.54 -14.40
C THR A 42 -3.69 -7.36 -15.02
N GLU A 43 -4.06 -6.92 -16.22
CA GLU A 43 -3.44 -5.75 -16.88
C GLU A 43 -3.70 -4.46 -16.08
N LEU A 44 -4.91 -4.29 -15.58
CA LEU A 44 -5.28 -3.13 -14.75
C LEU A 44 -4.56 -3.14 -13.39
N LEU A 45 -4.35 -4.31 -12.80
CA LEU A 45 -3.57 -4.45 -11.56
C LEU A 45 -2.13 -4.00 -11.76
N ASP A 46 -1.50 -4.38 -12.88
CA ASP A 46 -0.14 -3.95 -13.22
C ASP A 46 -0.08 -2.44 -13.41
N GLU A 47 -1.05 -1.85 -14.11
CA GLU A 47 -1.17 -0.38 -14.26
C GLU A 47 -1.30 0.33 -12.91
N MET A 48 -2.16 -0.18 -12.01
CA MET A 48 -2.32 0.35 -10.66
C MET A 48 -1.02 0.25 -9.85
N GLN A 49 -0.31 -0.87 -9.95
CA GLN A 49 0.97 -1.05 -9.28
C GLN A 49 2.03 -0.08 -9.82
N LEU A 50 2.15 0.07 -11.14
CA LEU A 50 3.06 1.04 -11.76
C LEU A 50 2.71 2.47 -11.33
N ALA A 51 1.43 2.81 -11.25
CA ALA A 51 0.98 4.12 -10.76
C ALA A 51 1.34 4.39 -9.30
N LEU A 52 1.50 3.35 -8.48
CA LEU A 52 2.00 3.40 -7.09
C LEU A 52 3.53 3.44 -7.00
N GLY A 53 4.25 3.40 -8.12
CA GLY A 53 5.70 3.45 -8.18
C GLY A 53 6.38 2.09 -8.06
N TYR A 54 5.66 1.00 -8.38
CA TYR A 54 6.29 -0.29 -8.65
C TYR A 54 7.14 -0.17 -9.90
N THR A 55 8.18 -0.99 -9.98
CA THR A 55 9.08 -1.04 -11.14
C THR A 55 9.07 -2.43 -11.74
N LEU A 56 9.21 -2.51 -13.05
CA LEU A 56 9.43 -3.78 -13.74
C LEU A 56 10.89 -4.15 -13.60
N GLU A 57 11.20 -5.38 -13.23
CA GLU A 57 12.56 -5.91 -13.19
C GLU A 57 12.68 -7.06 -14.18
N SER A 58 13.67 -6.98 -15.06
CA SER A 58 14.00 -8.09 -15.96
C SER A 58 14.59 -9.25 -15.15
N GLY A 59 14.00 -10.43 -15.29
CA GLY A 59 14.54 -11.65 -14.71
C GLY A 59 15.84 -12.12 -15.36
N GLU A 60 16.21 -11.54 -16.50
CA GLU A 60 17.42 -11.89 -17.25
C GLU A 60 18.60 -10.99 -16.87
N THR A 61 18.36 -9.68 -16.70
CA THR A 61 19.41 -8.68 -16.45
C THR A 61 19.38 -8.10 -15.04
N LEU A 62 18.29 -8.31 -14.29
CA LEU A 62 17.99 -7.64 -13.02
C LEU A 62 17.93 -6.11 -13.14
N GLN A 63 17.77 -5.58 -14.35
CA GLN A 63 17.59 -4.15 -14.58
C GLN A 63 16.15 -3.75 -14.29
N SER A 64 15.97 -2.62 -13.60
CA SER A 64 14.64 -2.07 -13.29
C SER A 64 14.22 -0.98 -14.29
N TYR A 65 12.95 -0.99 -14.66
CA TYR A 65 12.30 -0.11 -15.61
C TYR A 65 11.04 0.52 -15.00
N LYS A 66 10.70 1.74 -15.39
CA LYS A 66 9.55 2.46 -14.82
C LYS A 66 8.21 2.04 -15.41
N ASN A 67 8.20 1.58 -16.65
CA ASN A 67 6.99 1.18 -17.37
C ASN A 67 7.34 0.19 -18.49
N TRP A 68 6.30 -0.38 -19.10
CA TRP A 68 6.43 -1.35 -20.18
C TRP A 68 7.14 -0.80 -21.42
N ASP A 69 6.90 0.47 -21.79
CA ASP A 69 7.55 1.09 -22.95
C ASP A 69 9.08 1.13 -22.80
N GLU A 70 9.55 1.50 -21.61
CA GLU A 70 10.99 1.54 -21.29
C GLU A 70 11.61 0.14 -21.36
N LEU A 71 10.93 -0.87 -20.79
CA LEU A 71 11.37 -2.26 -20.85
C LEU A 71 11.38 -2.78 -22.30
N MET A 72 10.32 -2.58 -23.07
CA MET A 72 10.22 -3.06 -24.46
C MET A 72 11.22 -2.37 -25.40
N CYS A 73 11.59 -1.12 -25.11
CA CYS A 73 12.65 -0.43 -25.87
C CYS A 73 14.05 -0.97 -25.56
N ALA A 74 14.31 -1.32 -24.29
CA ALA A 74 15.63 -1.77 -23.84
C ALA A 74 15.86 -3.28 -24.05
N GLU A 75 14.84 -4.08 -23.77
CA GLU A 75 14.86 -5.54 -23.77
C GLU A 75 13.58 -6.11 -24.44
N PRO A 76 13.42 -5.97 -25.77
CA PRO A 76 12.20 -6.39 -26.49
C PRO A 76 11.91 -7.90 -26.41
N ASP A 77 12.94 -8.72 -26.17
CA ASP A 77 12.85 -10.17 -26.11
C ASP A 77 12.79 -10.72 -24.67
N CYS A 78 12.64 -9.84 -23.66
CA CYS A 78 12.61 -10.23 -22.24
C CYS A 78 11.43 -11.16 -21.96
N LYS A 79 11.69 -12.37 -21.45
CA LYS A 79 10.65 -13.38 -21.19
C LYS A 79 10.13 -13.40 -19.77
N ASN A 80 10.94 -12.93 -18.82
CA ASN A 80 10.62 -12.94 -17.40
C ASN A 80 10.66 -11.51 -16.88
N VAL A 81 9.51 -11.01 -16.43
CA VAL A 81 9.39 -9.67 -15.85
C VAL A 81 8.73 -9.80 -14.49
N TYR A 82 9.30 -9.13 -13.49
CA TYR A 82 8.79 -9.10 -12.12
C TYR A 82 8.39 -7.68 -11.74
N LEU A 83 7.24 -7.53 -11.08
CA LEU A 83 6.82 -6.27 -10.48
C LEU A 83 7.41 -6.14 -9.08
N ILE A 84 8.24 -5.13 -8.88
CA ILE A 84 8.94 -4.87 -7.63
C ILE A 84 8.28 -3.72 -6.89
N ALA A 85 7.77 -4.02 -5.69
CA ALA A 85 7.14 -3.04 -4.83
C ALA A 85 8.12 -1.97 -4.33
N PRO A 86 7.72 -0.69 -4.24
CA PRO A 86 8.52 0.33 -3.59
C PRO A 86 8.62 0.06 -2.08
N SER A 87 9.70 0.52 -1.45
CA SER A 87 9.80 0.49 0.02
C SER A 87 8.67 1.31 0.66
N PRO A 88 8.24 0.99 1.90
CA PRO A 88 7.11 1.68 2.54
C PRO A 88 7.32 3.20 2.63
N LEU A 89 8.54 3.63 2.95
CA LEU A 89 8.91 5.04 3.01
C LEU A 89 8.89 5.72 1.64
N LYS A 90 9.29 5.03 0.58
CA LYS A 90 9.26 5.56 -0.80
C LYS A 90 7.80 5.73 -1.25
N LEU A 91 6.95 4.74 -1.00
CA LEU A 91 5.52 4.79 -1.31
C LEU A 91 4.82 5.93 -0.54
N ARG A 92 5.07 6.04 0.76
CA ARG A 92 4.50 7.12 1.60
C ARG A 92 4.91 8.50 1.10
N ARG A 93 6.20 8.70 0.79
CA ARG A 93 6.69 9.97 0.23
C ARG A 93 6.04 10.30 -1.10
N TYR A 94 5.89 9.30 -1.97
CA TYR A 94 5.23 9.44 -3.26
C TYR A 94 3.77 9.87 -3.11
N LEU A 95 2.99 9.19 -2.25
CA LEU A 95 1.59 9.58 -1.96
C LEU A 95 1.49 10.95 -1.29
N TYR A 96 2.43 11.31 -0.41
CA TYR A 96 2.45 12.63 0.22
C TYR A 96 2.59 13.76 -0.82
N GLN A 97 3.46 13.58 -1.82
CA GLN A 97 3.74 14.55 -2.87
C GLN A 97 2.67 14.60 -3.97
N MET A 98 1.87 13.54 -4.12
CA MET A 98 0.81 13.43 -5.12
C MET A 98 -0.24 14.53 -4.92
N ASP A 99 -0.62 15.25 -5.98
CA ASP A 99 -1.68 16.25 -5.88
C ASP A 99 -3.06 15.59 -5.73
N SER A 100 -4.07 16.36 -5.33
CA SER A 100 -5.41 15.82 -5.06
C SER A 100 -6.05 15.16 -6.28
N HIS A 101 -5.78 15.63 -7.50
CA HIS A 101 -6.35 15.03 -8.71
C HIS A 101 -5.73 13.66 -8.99
N SER A 102 -4.40 13.59 -8.97
CA SER A 102 -3.68 12.32 -9.12
C SER A 102 -4.04 11.34 -7.99
N PHE A 103 -4.23 11.82 -6.76
CA PHE A 103 -4.64 10.97 -5.63
C PHE A 103 -6.06 10.40 -5.83
N TYR A 104 -6.97 11.22 -6.35
CA TYR A 104 -8.31 10.77 -6.69
C TYR A 104 -8.29 9.68 -7.77
N GLU A 105 -7.55 9.89 -8.86
CA GLU A 105 -7.51 8.95 -9.98
C GLU A 105 -6.77 7.65 -9.67
N ASN A 106 -5.77 7.68 -8.79
CA ASN A 106 -4.96 6.50 -8.50
C ASN A 106 -5.42 5.80 -7.20
N ILE A 107 -5.56 6.53 -6.10
CA ILE A 107 -5.76 5.93 -4.77
C ILE A 107 -7.23 5.72 -4.44
N ILE A 108 -8.10 6.71 -4.73
CA ILE A 108 -9.54 6.54 -4.53
C ILE A 108 -10.08 5.49 -5.49
N TYR A 109 -9.62 5.50 -6.75
CA TYR A 109 -9.94 4.47 -7.72
C TYR A 109 -9.48 3.08 -7.26
N LEU A 110 -8.21 2.91 -6.87
CA LEU A 110 -7.68 1.65 -6.32
C LEU A 110 -8.54 1.11 -5.17
N ALA A 111 -8.85 1.96 -4.18
CA ALA A 111 -9.71 1.57 -3.08
C ALA A 111 -11.10 1.17 -3.59
N GLY A 112 -11.67 1.94 -4.53
CA GLY A 112 -12.96 1.65 -5.15
C GLY A 112 -13.01 0.28 -5.83
N VAL A 113 -11.97 -0.10 -6.58
CA VAL A 113 -11.89 -1.43 -7.21
C VAL A 113 -11.72 -2.54 -6.15
N ALA A 114 -10.97 -2.27 -5.07
CA ALA A 114 -10.77 -3.25 -4.00
C ALA A 114 -12.05 -3.55 -3.20
N TYR A 115 -12.90 -2.54 -2.96
CA TYR A 115 -14.17 -2.71 -2.26
C TYR A 115 -15.30 -3.01 -3.27
N THR A 116 -15.85 -4.23 -3.23
CA THR A 116 -16.99 -4.58 -4.08
C THR A 116 -18.21 -3.69 -3.80
N ASP A 117 -19.07 -3.51 -4.80
CA ASP A 117 -20.25 -2.65 -4.73
C ASP A 117 -21.02 -2.81 -3.41
N GLY A 118 -21.12 -1.70 -2.68
CA GLY A 118 -21.94 -1.57 -1.48
C GLY A 118 -21.26 -1.92 -0.15
N GLN A 119 -20.00 -2.40 -0.12
CA GLN A 119 -19.34 -2.69 1.17
C GLN A 119 -19.18 -1.45 2.06
N ILE A 120 -18.84 -0.32 1.44
CA ILE A 120 -18.65 0.96 2.13
C ILE A 120 -19.24 2.13 1.33
N GLY A 121 -20.22 1.88 0.47
CA GLY A 121 -20.80 2.86 -0.46
C GLY A 121 -20.33 2.66 -1.90
N GLU A 122 -20.93 3.40 -2.83
CA GLU A 122 -20.60 3.35 -4.26
C GLU A 122 -19.35 4.19 -4.55
N PRO A 123 -18.28 3.61 -5.12
CA PRO A 123 -17.09 4.37 -5.49
C PRO A 123 -17.40 5.37 -6.61
N PRO A 124 -16.55 6.39 -6.82
CA PRO A 124 -16.80 7.37 -7.86
C PRO A 124 -16.87 6.74 -9.25
N ASN A 125 -17.89 7.10 -10.03
CA ASN A 125 -18.12 6.63 -11.39
C ASN A 125 -18.81 7.72 -12.24
N ALA A 126 -19.27 7.37 -13.44
CA ALA A 126 -19.93 8.32 -14.36
C ALA A 126 -21.24 8.92 -13.80
N PHE A 127 -21.87 8.26 -12.84
CA PHE A 127 -23.18 8.61 -12.28
C PHE A 127 -23.12 9.13 -10.84
N CYS A 128 -22.05 8.82 -10.10
CA CYS A 128 -21.87 9.17 -8.69
C CYS A 128 -20.48 9.76 -8.43
N ASP A 129 -20.41 10.86 -7.68
CA ASP A 129 -19.13 11.46 -7.25
C ASP A 129 -18.46 10.66 -6.09
N GLY A 130 -19.10 9.61 -5.56
CA GLY A 130 -18.54 8.69 -4.55
C GLY A 130 -18.30 9.30 -3.16
N TYR A 131 -19.07 10.33 -2.76
CA TYR A 131 -18.85 11.01 -1.47
C TYR A 131 -19.05 10.10 -0.26
N GLU A 132 -20.12 9.30 -0.24
CA GLU A 132 -20.38 8.34 0.84
C GLU A 132 -19.27 7.30 0.96
N PHE A 133 -18.77 6.81 -0.18
CA PHE A 133 -17.61 5.92 -0.22
C PHE A 133 -16.39 6.55 0.43
N MET A 134 -16.05 7.79 0.09
CA MET A 134 -14.90 8.48 0.69
C MET A 134 -15.08 8.75 2.19
N GLU A 135 -16.28 9.07 2.65
CA GLU A 135 -16.59 9.21 4.09
C GLU A 135 -16.37 7.91 4.85
N ASN A 136 -16.91 6.81 4.34
CA ASN A 136 -16.78 5.50 4.95
C ASN A 136 -15.34 4.98 4.89
N LEU A 137 -14.60 5.30 3.81
CA LEU A 137 -13.19 4.99 3.69
C LEU A 137 -12.38 5.73 4.77
N VAL A 138 -12.61 7.02 4.97
CA VAL A 138 -11.99 7.78 6.08
C VAL A 138 -12.32 7.14 7.44
N ALA A 139 -13.57 6.78 7.67
CA ALA A 139 -13.98 6.13 8.92
C ALA A 139 -13.29 4.77 9.12
N ASN A 140 -13.12 3.98 8.06
CA ASN A 140 -12.41 2.70 8.11
C ASN A 140 -10.93 2.90 8.43
N LEU A 141 -10.26 3.82 7.72
CA LEU A 141 -8.84 4.15 7.95
C LEU A 141 -8.60 4.61 9.40
N ARG A 142 -9.49 5.44 9.96
CA ARG A 142 -9.37 5.91 11.35
C ARG A 142 -9.64 4.83 12.39
N LYS A 143 -10.51 3.86 12.12
CA LYS A 143 -10.72 2.71 13.02
C LYS A 143 -9.49 1.82 13.14
N ASN A 144 -8.66 1.80 12.09
CA ASN A 144 -7.41 1.05 12.06
C ASN A 144 -6.23 1.85 12.62
N GLN A 145 -6.43 3.05 13.16
CA GLN A 145 -5.41 3.71 13.97
C GLN A 145 -5.38 3.04 15.35
N PRO A 146 -4.20 2.75 15.91
CA PRO A 146 -4.13 2.35 17.30
C PRO A 146 -4.72 3.49 18.12
N ASN A 147 -5.67 3.17 19.00
CA ASN A 147 -6.09 4.09 20.05
C ASN A 147 -4.81 4.66 20.67
N GLN A 148 -4.68 5.99 20.67
CA GLN A 148 -3.59 6.69 21.34
C GLN A 148 -3.25 5.96 22.63
N GLU A 149 -1.97 5.62 22.82
CA GLU A 149 -1.47 4.97 24.02
C GLU A 149 -2.21 5.53 25.23
N ILE A 150 -3.05 4.70 25.85
CA ILE A 150 -3.59 4.99 27.17
C ILE A 150 -2.35 5.25 28.01
N ASN A 151 -2.16 6.50 28.46
CA ASN A 151 -1.10 6.89 29.36
C ASN A 151 -1.10 5.93 30.55
N TYR A 152 -0.27 4.89 30.50
CA TYR A 152 0.00 4.11 31.68
C TYR A 152 0.80 5.02 32.61
N PRO A 153 0.34 5.27 33.84
CA PRO A 153 1.18 5.95 34.81
C PRO A 153 2.48 5.13 34.95
N PRO A 154 3.64 5.79 35.18
CA PRO A 154 4.92 5.11 35.20
C PRO A 154 4.95 4.13 36.36
N GLN A 155 4.61 2.87 36.10
CA GLN A 155 4.86 1.79 37.02
C GLN A 155 6.30 1.38 36.79
N THR A 156 7.16 1.69 37.76
CA THR A 156 8.47 1.07 37.93
C THR A 156 8.31 -0.45 37.91
N ILE A 157 8.70 -1.09 36.82
CA ILE A 157 8.78 -2.56 36.75
C ILE A 157 10.21 -2.95 37.16
N PRO A 158 10.38 -3.79 38.21
CA PRO A 158 11.67 -4.41 38.49
C PRO A 158 11.99 -5.40 37.38
N ILE A 159 13.22 -5.35 36.87
CA ILE A 159 13.74 -6.29 35.87
C ILE A 159 13.58 -7.72 36.40
N MET A 160 12.67 -8.49 35.81
CA MET A 160 12.69 -9.95 35.92
C MET A 160 12.17 -10.57 34.63
N ASN A 161 13.07 -11.33 33.99
CA ASN A 161 12.83 -12.10 32.78
C ASN A 161 11.58 -12.99 32.89
N GLN A 162 10.57 -12.73 32.07
CA GLN A 162 9.63 -13.76 31.63
C GLN A 162 9.36 -13.58 30.14
N ILE A 163 9.91 -14.51 29.36
CA ILE A 163 9.54 -14.74 27.97
C ILE A 163 8.09 -15.26 27.99
N GLN A 164 7.14 -14.42 27.57
CA GLN A 164 5.81 -14.87 27.17
C GLN A 164 5.63 -14.59 25.69
N SER A 165 5.61 -15.68 24.94
CA SER A 165 5.42 -15.80 23.50
C SER A 165 4.02 -15.30 23.10
N ASN A 166 3.96 -14.08 22.55
CA ASN A 166 2.82 -13.60 21.76
C ASN A 166 3.13 -13.80 20.28
N GLU A 167 3.13 -15.04 19.82
CA GLU A 167 3.40 -15.44 18.42
C GLU A 167 2.24 -15.15 17.44
N LYS A 168 1.35 -14.19 17.73
CA LYS A 168 0.12 -14.00 16.93
C LYS A 168 -0.01 -12.68 16.16
N LEU A 169 1.04 -11.85 16.07
CA LEU A 169 0.93 -10.53 15.44
C LEU A 169 1.94 -10.20 14.34
N PHE A 170 2.72 -11.17 13.88
CA PHE A 170 3.74 -10.92 12.84
C PHE A 170 3.57 -11.87 11.67
N GLN A 171 2.58 -11.57 10.83
CA GLN A 171 2.66 -11.91 9.41
C GLN A 171 2.82 -10.60 8.63
N VAL A 172 4.08 -10.26 8.38
CA VAL A 172 4.41 -9.40 7.24
C VAL A 172 3.95 -10.17 6.00
N SER A 173 3.25 -9.52 5.06
CA SER A 173 2.71 -10.19 3.88
C SER A 173 3.80 -11.05 3.20
N GLU A 174 3.51 -12.32 2.88
CA GLU A 174 4.49 -13.27 2.32
C GLU A 174 5.11 -12.81 0.98
N TYR A 175 4.56 -11.76 0.37
CA TYR A 175 4.99 -11.22 -0.92
C TYR A 175 6.31 -10.44 -0.92
N TRP A 176 6.95 -10.25 0.24
CA TRP A 176 8.23 -9.54 0.26
C TRP A 176 9.40 -10.34 -0.32
N ARG A 177 9.28 -11.68 -0.42
CA ARG A 177 10.18 -12.57 -1.19
C ARG A 177 9.52 -13.93 -1.41
N SER A 178 9.01 -14.23 -2.60
CA SER A 178 8.92 -15.63 -3.04
C SER A 178 10.31 -16.07 -3.53
N TYR A 179 11.17 -16.49 -2.60
CA TYR A 179 12.49 -17.01 -2.91
C TYR A 179 12.57 -18.49 -2.55
N SER A 180 12.33 -19.36 -3.53
CA SER A 180 12.72 -20.77 -3.45
C SER A 180 14.16 -20.91 -3.97
N GLY A 181 15.15 -20.68 -3.10
CA GLY A 181 16.54 -20.78 -3.57
C GLY A 181 17.67 -20.34 -2.63
N GLY A 182 17.53 -20.54 -1.32
CA GLY A 182 18.65 -20.65 -0.38
C GLY A 182 19.78 -19.60 -0.48
N LYS A 183 19.57 -18.42 0.11
CA LYS A 183 20.51 -17.69 1.01
C LYS A 183 19.94 -16.29 1.28
N VAL A 184 19.49 -16.09 2.50
CA VAL A 184 19.05 -14.80 3.04
C VAL A 184 20.27 -14.11 3.65
N THR A 185 20.52 -12.85 3.30
CA THR A 185 21.26 -11.95 4.18
C THR A 185 20.30 -10.91 4.71
N ASP A 186 20.14 -10.96 6.04
CA ASP A 186 19.26 -10.12 6.84
C ASP A 186 19.82 -8.70 7.00
N PHE A 187 18.87 -7.81 7.28
CA PHE A 187 19.01 -6.49 7.87
C PHE A 187 20.27 -6.29 8.73
N VAL A 188 21.12 -5.34 8.35
CA VAL A 188 22.02 -4.69 9.30
C VAL A 188 21.24 -3.55 9.95
N LEU A 189 20.77 -3.80 11.17
CA LEU A 189 20.42 -2.74 12.12
C LEU A 189 21.69 -1.93 12.38
N LEU A 190 21.77 -0.72 11.80
CA LEU A 190 22.76 0.26 12.20
C LEU A 190 22.38 0.76 13.60
N THR A 191 22.95 0.16 14.64
CA THR A 191 23.04 0.78 15.95
C THR A 191 24.15 1.83 15.88
N SER A 192 23.79 3.11 15.98
CA SER A 192 24.73 4.21 16.16
C SER A 192 25.43 4.08 17.52
N ASN A 193 26.75 4.27 17.53
CA ASN A 193 27.57 4.48 18.75
C ASN A 193 27.23 5.81 19.43
#